data_AF-A0A842QSC7-F1
#
_entry.id   AF-A0A842QSC7-F1
#
_cell.length_a   1.000
_cell.length_b   1.000
_cell.length_c   1.000
_cell.angle_alpha   90.00
_cell.angle_beta   90.00
_cell.angle_gamma   90.00
#
_symmetry.space_group_name_H-M   'P 1'
#
loop_
_entity.id
_entity.type
_entity.pdbx_description
1 polymer ?
#
loop_
_entity_poly.entity_id
_entity_poly.type
_entity_poly.pdbx_seq_one_letter_code
_entity_poly.pdbx_strand_id
1 'polypeptide(L)'
;EDMWCPEPVIGFGLAEPPEYFFEGKTRYPHGVKSLEAGANWAREFPRFETGKYVGVVSAPLTTADFEPDVAIVYCDSAQLLRLLLGLAYEDGRDITTVLGGHSACVYAVVPAMLKEECQASVPCRGDRGYAGTQDYEMIFTIPRSQIERVVEGMDQPATSSIPTRFSMNPEYMLSEGYAEIANLMGQRDSEGKKIKGYGGEDRRLNLQYR
;
A
#
# COMPACT_ATOMS: atom_id res chain seq x y z
N GLU A 1 -8.61 2.26 -29.33
CA GLU A 1 -8.81 2.28 -27.87
C GLU A 1 -7.68 1.52 -27.24
N ASP A 2 -7.03 2.11 -26.25
CA ASP A 2 -5.75 1.61 -25.73
C ASP A 2 -5.91 0.78 -24.45
N MET A 3 -7.16 0.65 -23.95
CA MET A 3 -7.51 -0.17 -22.78
C MET A 3 -8.06 -1.53 -23.21
N TRP A 4 -7.24 -2.57 -23.10
CA TRP A 4 -7.65 -3.94 -23.49
C TRP A 4 -8.44 -4.69 -22.41
N CYS A 5 -8.17 -4.41 -21.13
CA CYS A 5 -8.89 -5.05 -20.02
C CYS A 5 -10.21 -4.32 -19.74
N PRO A 6 -11.37 -5.00 -19.66
CA PRO A 6 -12.65 -4.35 -19.41
C PRO A 6 -12.81 -3.86 -17.97
N GLU A 7 -12.09 -4.45 -17.01
CA GLU A 7 -12.19 -4.05 -15.59
C GLU A 7 -11.77 -2.58 -15.34
N PRO A 8 -10.65 -2.05 -15.87
CA PRO A 8 -10.35 -0.63 -15.77
C PRO A 8 -11.28 0.27 -16.60
N VAL A 9 -11.86 -0.21 -17.70
CA VAL A 9 -12.88 0.57 -18.44
C VAL A 9 -14.09 0.84 -17.55
N ILE A 10 -14.56 -0.19 -16.82
CA ILE A 10 -15.64 -0.05 -15.83
C ILE A 10 -15.17 0.77 -14.62
N GLY A 11 -14.02 0.42 -14.04
CA GLY A 11 -13.52 1.03 -12.81
C GLY A 11 -13.22 2.52 -12.97
N PHE A 12 -12.66 2.93 -14.10
CA PHE A 12 -12.40 4.34 -14.38
C PHE A 12 -13.61 5.10 -14.92
N GLY A 13 -14.77 4.45 -15.04
CA GLY A 13 -16.00 5.08 -15.51
C GLY A 13 -15.95 5.48 -16.99
N LEU A 14 -15.17 4.78 -17.81
CA LEU A 14 -15.03 5.10 -19.24
C LEU A 14 -16.20 4.57 -20.07
N ALA A 15 -16.91 3.55 -19.58
CA ALA A 15 -18.14 3.03 -20.17
C ALA A 15 -19.06 2.42 -19.10
N GLU A 16 -20.36 2.36 -19.40
CA GLU A 16 -21.34 1.76 -18.50
C GLU A 16 -21.07 0.25 -18.30
N PRO A 17 -21.00 -0.23 -17.05
CA PRO A 17 -20.91 -1.66 -16.79
C PRO A 17 -22.18 -2.38 -17.28
N PRO A 18 -22.06 -3.44 -18.09
CA PRO A 18 -23.22 -4.22 -18.51
C PRO A 18 -23.79 -5.03 -17.34
N GLU A 19 -25.08 -5.39 -17.39
CA GLU A 19 -25.73 -6.26 -16.39
C GLU A 19 -24.97 -7.59 -16.20
N TYR A 20 -24.34 -8.09 -17.28
CA TYR A 20 -23.47 -9.27 -17.25
C TYR A 20 -22.36 -9.20 -16.18
N PHE A 21 -21.85 -8.00 -15.90
CA PHE A 21 -20.88 -7.76 -14.85
C PHE A 21 -21.51 -7.95 -13.47
N PHE A 22 -22.65 -7.30 -13.21
CA PHE A 22 -23.36 -7.33 -11.92
C PHE A 22 -23.99 -8.68 -11.59
N GLU A 23 -24.37 -9.47 -12.60
CA GLU A 23 -24.84 -10.84 -12.45
C GLU A 23 -23.70 -11.83 -12.07
N GLY A 24 -22.45 -11.36 -11.97
CA GLY A 24 -21.30 -12.17 -11.56
C GLY A 24 -20.74 -13.09 -12.66
N LYS A 25 -21.25 -12.98 -13.89
CA LYS A 25 -20.92 -13.86 -15.02
C LYS A 25 -19.48 -13.68 -15.54
N THR A 26 -18.83 -12.57 -15.20
CA THR A 26 -17.41 -12.34 -15.54
C THR A 26 -16.49 -13.33 -14.82
N ARG A 27 -16.89 -13.83 -13.63
CA ARG A 27 -16.06 -14.71 -12.80
C ARG A 27 -16.59 -16.13 -12.74
N TYR A 28 -17.90 -16.32 -12.71
CA TYR A 28 -18.48 -17.66 -12.70
C TYR A 28 -18.38 -18.31 -14.09
N PRO A 29 -18.07 -19.62 -14.22
CA PRO A 29 -17.85 -20.60 -13.16
C PRO A 29 -16.38 -20.81 -12.75
N HIS A 30 -15.44 -20.13 -13.39
CA HIS A 30 -14.01 -20.47 -13.28
C HIS A 30 -13.30 -19.80 -12.10
N GLY A 31 -13.62 -18.53 -11.82
CA GLY A 31 -13.02 -17.75 -10.74
C GLY A 31 -13.78 -17.81 -9.42
N VAL A 32 -15.06 -18.19 -9.44
CA VAL A 32 -15.94 -18.24 -8.26
C VAL A 32 -16.96 -19.38 -8.36
N LYS A 33 -17.45 -19.84 -7.20
CA LYS A 33 -18.32 -21.03 -7.07
C LYS A 33 -19.78 -20.81 -7.50
N SER A 34 -20.24 -19.56 -7.56
CA SER A 34 -21.63 -19.23 -7.93
C SER A 34 -21.72 -17.85 -8.57
N LEU A 35 -22.83 -17.58 -9.27
CA LEU A 35 -23.15 -16.24 -9.78
C LEU A 35 -23.20 -15.21 -8.65
N GLU A 36 -23.83 -15.55 -7.51
CA GLU A 36 -23.91 -14.63 -6.37
C GLU A 36 -22.53 -14.27 -5.79
N ALA A 37 -21.59 -15.23 -5.72
CA ALA A 37 -20.22 -14.93 -5.31
C ALA A 37 -19.51 -13.97 -6.29
N GLY A 38 -19.77 -14.10 -7.60
CA GLY A 38 -19.28 -13.16 -8.60
C GLY A 38 -19.95 -11.78 -8.49
N ALA A 39 -21.25 -11.76 -8.20
CA ALA A 39 -22.05 -10.55 -8.04
C ALA A 39 -21.62 -9.74 -6.81
N ASN A 40 -21.25 -10.38 -5.70
CA ASN A 40 -20.70 -9.70 -4.52
C ASN A 40 -19.50 -8.82 -4.88
N TRP A 41 -18.51 -9.40 -5.55
CA TRP A 41 -17.35 -8.64 -6.01
C TRP A 41 -17.77 -7.53 -6.99
N ALA A 42 -18.67 -7.81 -7.93
CA ALA A 42 -19.15 -6.81 -8.89
C ALA A 42 -19.92 -5.65 -8.24
N ARG A 43 -20.56 -5.84 -7.07
CA ARG A 43 -21.21 -4.77 -6.30
C ARG A 43 -20.21 -3.95 -5.48
N GLU A 44 -19.20 -4.61 -4.90
CA GLU A 44 -18.15 -3.98 -4.10
C GLU A 44 -17.03 -3.34 -4.94
N PHE A 45 -16.96 -3.67 -6.24
CA PHE A 45 -15.93 -3.19 -7.14
C PHE A 45 -15.93 -1.66 -7.22
N PRO A 46 -14.83 -0.99 -6.81
CA PRO A 46 -14.77 0.46 -6.78
C PRO A 46 -14.77 0.99 -8.21
N ARG A 47 -15.56 2.03 -8.45
CA ARG A 47 -15.62 2.69 -9.75
C ARG A 47 -15.88 4.19 -9.62
N PHE A 48 -15.42 4.96 -10.59
CA PHE A 48 -15.88 6.33 -10.78
C PHE A 48 -17.27 6.35 -11.43
N GLU A 49 -17.94 7.49 -11.30
CA GLU A 49 -19.15 7.79 -12.07
C GLU A 49 -18.83 7.73 -13.57
N THR A 50 -19.68 7.04 -14.34
CA THR A 50 -19.51 6.90 -15.78
C THR A 50 -19.51 8.26 -16.47
N GLY A 51 -18.57 8.49 -17.38
CA GLY A 51 -18.44 9.73 -18.14
C GLY A 51 -17.77 10.88 -17.38
N LYS A 52 -17.41 10.69 -16.09
CA LYS A 52 -16.66 11.70 -15.32
C LYS A 52 -15.26 11.94 -15.91
N TYR A 53 -14.62 10.89 -16.40
CA TYR A 53 -13.31 10.94 -17.04
C TYR A 53 -13.38 10.36 -18.45
N VAL A 54 -12.54 10.88 -19.35
CA VAL A 54 -12.49 10.45 -20.77
C VAL A 54 -11.32 9.51 -21.07
N GLY A 55 -10.41 9.33 -20.11
CA GLY A 55 -9.23 8.49 -20.28
C GLY A 55 -8.28 8.60 -19.09
N VAL A 56 -7.15 7.91 -19.21
CA VAL A 56 -6.06 7.93 -18.23
C VAL A 56 -4.78 8.31 -18.95
N VAL A 57 -3.98 9.18 -18.33
CA VAL A 57 -2.62 9.50 -18.76
C VAL A 57 -1.66 9.12 -17.65
N SER A 58 -0.52 8.55 -18.01
CA SER A 58 0.54 8.19 -17.06
C SER A 58 1.91 8.48 -17.65
N ALA A 59 2.84 8.85 -16.78
CA ALA A 59 4.24 9.08 -17.11
C ALA A 59 5.09 8.80 -15.88
N PRO A 60 6.39 8.47 -16.05
CA PRO A 60 7.33 8.52 -14.94
C PRO A 60 7.30 9.91 -14.30
N LEU A 61 7.29 9.97 -12.96
CA LEU A 61 7.13 11.23 -12.23
C LEU A 61 8.21 12.27 -12.58
N THR A 62 9.42 11.82 -12.93
CA THR A 62 10.54 12.69 -13.33
C THR A 62 10.40 13.31 -14.72
N THR A 63 9.49 12.80 -15.55
CA THR A 63 9.28 13.24 -16.93
C THR A 63 7.84 13.65 -17.21
N ALA A 64 6.96 13.66 -16.19
CA ALA A 64 5.59 14.11 -16.33
C ALA A 64 5.57 15.62 -16.64
N ASP A 65 4.89 16.00 -17.72
CA ASP A 65 4.63 17.38 -18.13
C ASP A 65 3.21 17.84 -17.76
N PHE A 66 2.51 17.02 -16.99
CA PHE A 66 1.19 17.27 -16.42
C PHE A 66 1.22 17.03 -14.92
N GLU A 67 0.18 17.50 -14.25
CA GLU A 67 0.02 17.36 -12.82
C GLU A 67 -0.81 16.10 -12.50
N PRO A 68 -0.24 15.08 -11.84
CA PRO A 68 -0.94 13.83 -11.61
C PRO A 68 -1.94 13.94 -10.46
N ASP A 69 -3.08 13.25 -10.57
CA ASP A 69 -4.03 13.09 -9.45
C ASP A 69 -3.48 12.16 -8.35
N VAL A 70 -2.69 11.17 -8.75
CA VAL A 70 -2.06 10.18 -7.87
C VAL A 70 -0.67 9.82 -8.37
N ALA A 71 0.25 9.54 -7.44
CA ALA A 71 1.53 8.89 -7.73
C ALA A 71 1.45 7.40 -7.35
N ILE A 72 1.89 6.52 -8.25
CA ILE A 72 1.90 5.06 -8.04
C ILE A 72 3.34 4.58 -7.97
N VAL A 73 3.65 3.85 -6.91
CA VAL A 73 4.98 3.25 -6.66
C VAL A 73 4.83 1.73 -6.62
N TYR A 74 5.48 1.05 -7.56
CA TYR A 74 5.74 -0.38 -7.43
C TYR A 74 6.90 -0.57 -6.47
N CYS A 75 6.70 -1.37 -5.44
CA CYS A 75 7.62 -1.49 -4.31
C CYS A 75 7.63 -2.91 -3.73
N ASP A 76 8.75 -3.34 -3.17
CA ASP A 76 8.78 -4.55 -2.34
C ASP A 76 8.23 -4.29 -0.92
N SER A 77 8.20 -5.32 -0.08
CA SER A 77 7.69 -5.20 1.30
C SER A 77 8.53 -4.30 2.20
N ALA A 78 9.85 -4.18 1.97
CA ALA A 78 10.72 -3.31 2.76
C ALA A 78 10.53 -1.83 2.37
N GLN A 79 10.34 -1.58 1.07
CA GLN A 79 9.98 -0.27 0.53
C GLN A 79 8.59 0.17 0.99
N LEU A 80 7.60 -0.73 0.96
CA LEU A 80 6.26 -0.48 1.48
C LEU A 80 6.29 -0.12 2.97
N LEU A 81 7.07 -0.83 3.79
CA LEU A 81 7.27 -0.49 5.21
C LEU A 81 7.77 0.95 5.38
N ARG A 82 8.77 1.36 4.59
CA ARG A 82 9.32 2.74 4.66
C ARG A 82 8.28 3.78 4.25
N LEU A 83 7.50 3.52 3.19
CA LEU A 83 6.43 4.40 2.73
C LEU A 83 5.34 4.58 3.79
N LEU A 84 4.92 3.48 4.44
CA LEU A 84 3.92 3.50 5.51
C LEU A 84 4.42 4.26 6.75
N LEU A 85 5.68 4.03 7.15
CA LEU A 85 6.29 4.78 8.25
C LEU A 85 6.47 6.27 7.91
N GLY A 86 6.74 6.59 6.64
CA GLY A 86 6.76 7.97 6.14
C GLY A 86 5.40 8.64 6.32
N LEU A 87 4.33 8.00 5.86
CA LEU A 87 2.97 8.52 6.02
C LEU A 87 2.58 8.69 7.51
N ALA A 88 2.89 7.69 8.33
CA ALA A 88 2.55 7.67 9.76
C ALA A 88 3.42 8.62 10.60
N TYR A 89 4.46 9.23 10.04
CA TYR A 89 5.33 10.13 10.79
C TYR A 89 4.56 11.35 11.36
N GLU A 90 3.63 11.91 10.58
CA GLU A 90 2.90 13.12 10.96
C GLU A 90 1.88 12.85 12.09
N ASP A 91 1.08 11.80 11.98
CA ASP A 91 -0.09 11.58 12.83
C ASP A 91 -0.16 10.18 13.49
N GLY A 92 0.80 9.30 13.20
CA GLY A 92 0.89 7.95 13.74
C GLY A 92 -0.16 6.96 13.22
N ARG A 93 -0.91 7.28 12.15
CA ARG A 93 -2.04 6.46 11.68
C ARG A 93 -1.65 5.48 10.58
N ASP A 94 -2.26 4.30 10.62
CA ASP A 94 -2.22 3.30 9.56
C ASP A 94 -3.24 3.59 8.45
N ILE A 95 -2.99 3.05 7.26
CA ILE A 95 -3.96 3.09 6.15
C ILE A 95 -5.00 1.97 6.26
N THR A 96 -6.20 2.21 5.74
CA THR A 96 -7.22 1.18 5.51
C THR A 96 -7.38 0.94 4.01
N THR A 97 -7.02 -0.27 3.55
CA THR A 97 -7.16 -0.67 2.15
C THR A 97 -7.91 -1.99 2.00
N VAL A 98 -8.52 -2.20 0.84
CA VAL A 98 -9.06 -3.50 0.43
C VAL A 98 -8.01 -4.19 -0.43
N LEU A 99 -7.48 -5.33 0.03
CA LEU A 99 -6.56 -6.15 -0.75
C LEU A 99 -7.33 -7.17 -1.58
N GLY A 100 -7.49 -6.88 -2.87
CA GLY A 100 -8.07 -7.78 -3.86
C GLY A 100 -7.00 -8.49 -4.71
N GLY A 101 -7.30 -9.70 -5.17
CA GLY A 101 -6.48 -10.41 -6.18
C GLY A 101 -6.81 -10.04 -7.63
N HIS A 102 -7.60 -8.98 -7.83
CA HIS A 102 -8.19 -8.59 -9.11
C HIS A 102 -8.00 -7.10 -9.36
N SER A 103 -8.03 -6.69 -10.62
CA SER A 103 -8.13 -5.28 -11.03
C SER A 103 -7.18 -4.33 -10.27
N ALA A 104 -5.90 -4.69 -10.12
CA ALA A 104 -4.93 -3.94 -9.32
C ALA A 104 -4.87 -2.45 -9.70
N CYS A 105 -4.95 -2.13 -10.99
CA CYS A 105 -5.02 -0.76 -11.48
C CYS A 105 -6.21 0.04 -10.92
N VAL A 106 -7.36 -0.61 -10.75
CA VAL A 106 -8.57 0.03 -10.22
C VAL A 106 -8.49 0.20 -8.71
N TYR A 107 -8.05 -0.82 -7.98
CA TYR A 107 -7.87 -0.73 -6.51
C TYR A 107 -6.74 0.22 -6.10
N ALA A 108 -5.72 0.39 -6.94
CA ALA A 108 -4.66 1.37 -6.72
C ALA A 108 -5.17 2.81 -6.88
N VAL A 109 -5.98 3.08 -7.92
CA VAL A 109 -6.34 4.46 -8.31
C VAL A 109 -7.67 4.92 -7.74
N VAL A 110 -8.75 4.15 -7.94
CA VAL A 110 -10.12 4.62 -7.68
C VAL A 110 -10.35 4.93 -6.20
N PRO A 111 -10.04 4.03 -5.25
CA PRO A 111 -10.18 4.34 -3.83
C PRO A 111 -9.30 5.50 -3.37
N ALA A 112 -8.07 5.61 -3.92
CA ALA A 112 -7.15 6.69 -3.57
C ALA A 112 -7.71 8.06 -3.95
N MET A 113 -8.28 8.18 -5.15
CA MET A 113 -8.89 9.43 -5.62
C MET A 113 -10.24 9.72 -4.96
N LEU A 114 -11.07 8.71 -4.70
CA LEU A 114 -12.38 8.93 -4.08
C LEU A 114 -12.30 9.32 -2.60
N LYS A 115 -11.32 8.76 -1.88
CA LYS A 115 -11.14 9.00 -0.43
C LYS A 115 -10.09 10.06 -0.13
N GLU A 116 -9.28 10.44 -1.12
CA GLU A 116 -8.07 11.24 -0.93
C GLU A 116 -7.12 10.64 0.11
N GLU A 117 -7.04 9.30 0.15
CA GLU A 117 -6.24 8.52 1.11
C GLU A 117 -5.25 7.60 0.38
N CYS A 118 -4.03 7.46 0.91
CA CYS A 118 -3.05 6.50 0.41
C CYS A 118 -3.60 5.07 0.39
N GLN A 119 -3.27 4.30 -0.66
CA GLN A 119 -3.72 2.91 -0.83
C GLN A 119 -2.54 1.97 -1.01
N ALA A 120 -2.66 0.75 -0.48
CA ALA A 120 -1.80 -0.37 -0.87
C ALA A 120 -2.64 -1.40 -1.64
N SER A 121 -2.06 -1.98 -2.69
CA SER A 121 -2.72 -2.96 -3.56
C SER A 121 -1.76 -4.08 -3.94
N VAL A 122 -2.32 -5.26 -4.23
CA VAL A 122 -1.56 -6.42 -4.71
C VAL A 122 -1.64 -6.48 -6.24
N PRO A 123 -0.52 -6.61 -6.96
CA PRO A 123 -0.52 -6.84 -8.39
C PRO A 123 -1.38 -8.05 -8.78
N CYS A 124 -2.32 -7.84 -9.70
CA CYS A 124 -3.25 -8.87 -10.15
C CYS A 124 -2.63 -9.75 -11.25
N ARG A 125 -3.34 -10.80 -11.68
CA ARG A 125 -2.83 -11.72 -12.72
C ARG A 125 -2.46 -11.00 -14.03
N GLY A 126 -3.24 -10.00 -14.44
CA GLY A 126 -2.96 -9.24 -15.66
C GLY A 126 -1.75 -8.32 -15.52
N ASP A 127 -1.61 -7.69 -14.35
CA ASP A 127 -0.47 -6.85 -14.02
C ASP A 127 0.85 -7.65 -14.05
N ARG A 128 0.86 -8.82 -13.40
CA ARG A 128 2.01 -9.74 -13.43
C ARG A 128 2.27 -10.31 -14.83
N GLY A 129 1.24 -10.88 -15.45
CA GLY A 129 1.38 -11.65 -16.68
C GLY A 129 1.56 -10.81 -17.95
N TYR A 130 1.04 -9.59 -17.99
CA TYR A 130 1.08 -8.72 -19.17
C TYR A 130 1.89 -7.45 -18.97
N ALA A 131 1.91 -6.88 -17.76
CA ALA A 131 2.71 -5.67 -17.47
C ALA A 131 4.09 -5.98 -16.85
N GLY A 132 4.33 -7.23 -16.45
CA GLY A 132 5.65 -7.70 -16.00
C GLY A 132 5.97 -7.42 -14.54
N THR A 133 4.98 -7.07 -13.73
CA THR A 133 5.15 -6.85 -12.28
C THR A 133 5.58 -8.15 -11.57
N GLN A 134 6.58 -8.06 -10.69
CA GLN A 134 7.27 -9.19 -10.07
C GLN A 134 6.54 -9.75 -8.84
N ASP A 135 6.74 -11.03 -8.53
CA ASP A 135 6.09 -11.77 -7.41
C ASP A 135 6.26 -11.15 -6.03
N TYR A 136 7.36 -10.44 -5.81
CA TYR A 136 7.68 -9.76 -4.56
C TYR A 136 7.20 -8.30 -4.52
N GLU A 137 6.68 -7.76 -5.63
CA GLU A 137 6.21 -6.38 -5.71
C GLU A 137 4.77 -6.23 -5.22
N MET A 138 4.54 -5.06 -4.66
CA MET A 138 3.31 -4.47 -4.15
C MET A 138 3.14 -3.10 -4.82
N ILE A 139 1.93 -2.56 -4.75
CA ILE A 139 1.63 -1.21 -5.26
C ILE A 139 1.28 -0.32 -4.07
N PHE A 140 1.93 0.84 -3.98
CA PHE A 140 1.55 1.92 -3.07
C PHE A 140 1.14 3.14 -3.87
N THR A 141 -0.01 3.73 -3.56
CA THR A 141 -0.55 4.90 -4.26
C THR A 141 -0.71 6.06 -3.30
N ILE A 142 -0.25 7.23 -3.72
CA ILE A 142 -0.25 8.47 -2.95
C ILE A 142 -1.12 9.49 -3.70
N PRO A 143 -2.25 9.94 -3.14
CA PRO A 143 -2.99 11.08 -3.67
C PRO A 143 -2.10 12.31 -3.70
N ARG A 144 -2.29 13.17 -4.72
CA ARG A 144 -1.48 14.38 -4.90
C ARG A 144 -1.33 15.19 -3.61
N SER A 145 -2.44 15.40 -2.89
CA SER A 145 -2.49 16.18 -1.65
C SER A 145 -1.64 15.60 -0.51
N GLN A 146 -1.20 14.34 -0.59
CA GLN A 146 -0.42 13.66 0.44
C GLN A 146 1.04 13.41 0.04
N ILE A 147 1.46 13.79 -1.17
CA ILE A 147 2.83 13.52 -1.64
C ILE A 147 3.86 14.21 -0.75
N GLU A 148 3.68 15.49 -0.45
CA GLU A 148 4.58 16.27 0.41
C GLU A 148 4.71 15.63 1.79
N ARG A 149 3.59 15.33 2.44
CA ARG A 149 3.52 14.62 3.72
C ARG A 149 4.34 13.32 3.73
N VAL A 150 4.17 12.47 2.72
CA VAL A 150 4.88 11.18 2.66
C VAL A 150 6.39 11.40 2.49
N VAL A 151 6.80 12.34 1.64
CA VAL A 151 8.21 12.67 1.42
C VAL A 151 8.85 13.23 2.68
N GLU A 152 8.20 14.19 3.34
CA GLU A 152 8.69 14.78 4.59
C GLU A 152 8.89 13.73 5.68
N GLY A 153 7.95 12.77 5.81
CA GLY A 153 8.07 11.67 6.74
C GLY A 153 9.20 10.71 6.38
N MET A 154 9.37 10.39 5.10
CA MET A 154 10.48 9.54 4.63
C MET A 154 11.87 10.15 4.89
N ASP A 155 11.98 11.48 4.95
CA ASP A 155 13.24 12.15 5.29
C ASP A 155 13.61 12.06 6.79
N GLN A 156 12.70 11.54 7.62
CA GLN A 156 12.91 11.47 9.06
C GLN A 156 13.78 10.27 9.46
N PRO A 157 14.74 10.43 10.39
CA PRO A 157 15.63 9.35 10.81
C PRO A 157 14.94 8.12 11.42
N ALA A 158 13.67 8.25 11.84
CA ALA A 158 12.89 7.18 12.44
C ALA A 158 12.09 6.34 11.43
N THR A 159 12.07 6.72 10.16
CA THR A 159 11.45 5.91 9.11
C THR A 159 12.51 4.96 8.56
N SER A 160 12.31 3.66 8.81
CA SER A 160 13.29 2.59 8.59
C SER A 160 14.18 2.78 7.35
N SER A 161 15.49 2.55 7.48
CA SER A 161 16.41 2.54 6.34
C SER A 161 16.29 1.24 5.54
N ILE A 162 16.44 1.33 4.23
CA ILE A 162 16.49 0.17 3.33
C ILE A 162 17.96 -0.06 2.90
N PRO A 163 18.46 -1.31 2.90
CA PRO A 163 17.75 -2.54 3.22
C PRO A 163 17.50 -2.72 4.74
N THR A 164 16.40 -3.39 5.08
CA THR A 164 16.16 -3.86 6.45
C THR A 164 17.25 -4.86 6.81
N ARG A 165 18.06 -4.54 7.82
CA ARG A 165 19.09 -5.45 8.30
C ARG A 165 18.51 -6.36 9.36
N PHE A 166 18.94 -7.62 9.36
CA PHE A 166 18.52 -8.59 10.35
C PHE A 166 19.57 -8.71 11.43
N SER A 167 19.10 -8.89 12.66
CA SER A 167 19.92 -9.16 13.83
C SER A 167 19.20 -10.21 14.65
N MET A 168 19.94 -11.19 15.15
CA MET A 168 19.40 -12.29 15.94
C MET A 168 20.16 -12.32 17.25
N ASN A 169 19.55 -11.77 18.29
CA ASN A 169 20.10 -11.78 19.64
C ASN A 169 19.10 -12.45 20.59
N PRO A 170 19.57 -13.18 21.61
CA PRO A 170 18.71 -13.69 22.68
C PRO A 170 17.90 -12.57 23.34
N GLU A 171 18.52 -11.39 23.48
CA GLU A 171 17.90 -10.15 23.94
C GLU A 171 18.32 -9.00 23.04
N TYR A 172 17.37 -8.19 22.59
CA TYR A 172 17.64 -7.01 21.78
C TYR A 172 17.35 -5.73 22.59
N MET A 173 18.13 -4.69 22.31
CA MET A 173 17.98 -3.40 22.95
C MET A 173 16.66 -2.76 22.50
N LEU A 174 15.80 -2.42 23.46
CA LEU A 174 14.54 -1.72 23.19
C LEU A 174 14.77 -0.20 23.13
N SER A 175 13.94 0.52 22.39
CA SER A 175 13.89 1.98 22.56
C SER A 175 13.36 2.32 23.96
N GLU A 176 13.63 3.54 24.44
CA GLU A 176 13.14 4.00 25.75
C GLU A 176 11.63 3.78 25.93
N GLY A 177 10.82 4.12 24.93
CA GLY A 177 9.37 3.92 24.98
C GLY A 177 8.97 2.44 25.06
N TYR A 178 9.63 1.56 24.30
CA TYR A 178 9.36 0.12 24.36
C TYR A 178 9.81 -0.49 25.69
N ALA A 179 10.97 -0.08 26.21
CA ALA A 179 11.46 -0.53 27.51
C ALA A 179 10.52 -0.10 28.65
N GLU A 180 9.99 1.12 28.59
CA GLU A 180 9.03 1.62 29.59
C GLU A 180 7.75 0.78 29.59
N ILE A 181 7.14 0.56 28.42
CA ILE A 181 5.93 -0.28 28.31
C ILE A 181 6.21 -1.70 28.79
N ALA A 182 7.33 -2.29 28.40
CA ALA A 182 7.72 -3.63 28.84
C ALA A 182 7.84 -3.70 30.37
N ASN A 183 8.48 -2.71 31.01
CA ASN A 183 8.61 -2.65 32.45
C ASN A 183 7.25 -2.48 33.17
N LEU A 184 6.36 -1.64 32.63
CA LEU A 184 5.00 -1.44 33.15
C LEU A 184 4.15 -2.72 33.05
N MET A 185 4.37 -3.52 32.00
CA MET A 185 3.75 -4.85 31.84
C MET A 185 4.38 -5.93 32.74
N GLY A 186 5.40 -5.59 33.52
CA GLY A 186 6.10 -6.54 34.39
C GLY A 186 7.14 -7.40 33.68
N GLN A 187 7.47 -7.13 32.41
CA GLN A 187 8.54 -7.82 31.69
C GLN A 187 9.90 -7.48 32.30
N ARG A 188 10.82 -8.43 32.24
CA ARG A 188 12.19 -8.32 32.75
C ARG A 188 13.15 -8.93 31.73
N ASP A 189 14.41 -8.53 31.80
CA ASP A 189 15.47 -9.19 31.04
C ASP A 189 15.76 -10.61 31.57
N SER A 190 16.67 -11.30 30.91
CA SER A 190 17.10 -12.68 31.17
C SER A 190 17.72 -12.86 32.54
N GLU A 191 18.17 -11.77 33.17
CA GLU A 191 18.71 -11.73 34.53
C GLU A 191 17.65 -11.30 35.57
N GLY A 192 16.40 -11.08 35.16
CA GLY A 192 15.29 -10.66 36.01
C GLY A 192 15.31 -9.17 36.37
N LYS A 193 16.13 -8.35 35.72
CA LYS A 193 16.27 -6.91 35.97
C LYS A 193 15.30 -6.10 35.09
N LYS A 194 15.15 -4.82 35.43
CA LYS A 194 14.38 -3.88 34.62
C LYS A 194 15.07 -3.69 33.27
N ILE A 195 14.28 -3.74 32.20
CA ILE A 195 14.77 -3.58 30.84
C ILE A 195 15.19 -2.11 30.65
N LYS A 196 16.41 -1.88 30.18
CA LYS A 196 16.92 -0.54 29.87
C LYS A 196 16.73 -0.26 28.38
N GLY A 197 16.16 0.91 28.07
CA GLY A 197 16.05 1.39 26.71
C GLY A 197 17.33 2.08 26.24
N TYR A 198 17.57 2.10 24.92
CA TYR A 198 18.64 2.88 24.32
C TYR A 198 18.18 4.32 24.00
N GLY A 199 19.02 5.30 24.33
CA GLY A 199 18.81 6.72 24.02
C GLY A 199 19.33 7.13 22.64
N GLY A 200 19.35 8.44 22.34
CA GLY A 200 19.72 8.97 21.01
C GLY A 200 21.17 8.70 20.55
N GLU A 201 22.15 8.84 21.43
CA GLU A 201 23.57 8.51 21.11
C GLU A 201 23.77 7.01 20.92
N ASP A 202 23.15 6.22 21.81
CA ASP A 202 23.13 4.77 21.70
C ASP A 202 22.42 4.31 20.44
N ARG A 203 21.38 4.99 19.97
CA ARG A 203 20.68 4.66 18.72
C ARG A 203 21.60 4.72 17.52
N ARG A 204 22.50 5.70 17.43
CA ARG A 204 23.45 5.82 16.30
C ARG A 204 24.56 4.77 16.34
N LEU A 205 24.87 4.23 17.53
CA LEU A 205 25.87 3.20 17.77
C LEU A 205 25.28 1.77 17.75
N ASN A 206 24.04 1.62 18.19
CA ASN A 206 23.31 0.37 18.44
C ASN A 206 22.08 0.18 17.55
N LEU A 207 21.84 1.04 16.56
CA LEU A 207 21.17 0.56 15.37
C LEU A 207 22.01 -0.63 14.92
N GLN A 208 21.55 -1.82 15.27
CA GLN A 208 22.06 -3.14 14.82
C GLN A 208 21.98 -3.29 13.29
N TYR A 209 21.69 -2.17 12.64
CA TYR A 209 21.62 -1.83 11.24
C TYR A 209 22.89 -1.10 10.74
N ARG A 210 24.04 -1.16 11.43
CA ARG A 210 25.33 -0.67 10.91
C ARG A 210 25.97 -1.64 9.93
#